data_AF-A0A530L8L1-F1
#
_entry.id   AF-A0A530L8L1-F1
#
_cell.length_a   1.000
_cell.length_b   1.000
_cell.length_c   1.000
_cell.angle_alpha   90.00
_cell.angle_beta   90.00
_cell.angle_gamma   90.00
#
_symmetry.space_group_name_H-M   'P 1'
#
loop_
_entity.id
_entity.type
_entity.pdbx_description
1 polymer ?
#
loop_
_entity_poly.entity_id
_entity_poly.type
_entity_poly.pdbx_seq_one_letter_code
_entity_poly.pdbx_strand_id
1 'polypeptide(L)'
;PPLTAGDDLVTSSWDIMAGSVKPAENVLLYDDNGGHQGMGAAELIANSGARLELVSPERFFAPEMGGMNHVPYMRAFQEKGVTVTINTRLRSVRR
;
A
#
# COMPACT_ATOMS: atom_id res chain seq x y z
N PRO A 1 1.21 -14.27 -3.26
CA PRO A 1 0.69 -15.55 -2.71
C PRO A 1 -0.57 -15.29 -1.88
N PRO A 2 -1.52 -16.23 -1.85
CA PRO A 2 -2.70 -16.11 -0.98
C PRO A 2 -2.28 -16.08 0.49
N LEU A 3 -3.10 -15.44 1.32
CA LEU A 3 -2.92 -15.49 2.77
C LEU A 3 -3.13 -16.92 3.26
N THR A 4 -2.48 -17.27 4.37
CA THR A 4 -2.72 -18.59 5.01
C THR A 4 -4.01 -18.60 5.82
N ALA A 5 -4.55 -17.42 6.17
CA ALA A 5 -5.92 -17.21 6.65
C ALA A 5 -6.20 -15.71 6.85
N GLY A 6 -7.48 -15.35 6.92
CA GLY A 6 -7.98 -13.98 7.15
C GLY A 6 -8.29 -13.21 5.86
N ASP A 7 -8.54 -13.90 4.75
CA ASP A 7 -8.90 -13.30 3.46
C ASP A 7 -10.20 -12.48 3.54
N ASP A 8 -11.10 -12.82 4.45
CA ASP A 8 -12.34 -12.08 4.74
C ASP A 8 -12.12 -10.78 5.55
N LEU A 9 -10.90 -10.58 6.07
CA LEU A 9 -10.54 -9.41 6.89
C LEU A 9 -9.79 -8.34 6.10
N VAL A 10 -9.57 -8.55 4.80
CA VAL A 10 -8.86 -7.61 3.93
C VAL A 10 -9.77 -7.09 2.82
N THR A 11 -9.37 -5.97 2.23
CA THR A 11 -10.01 -5.40 1.04
C THR A 11 -8.96 -5.18 -0.04
N SER A 12 -9.41 -4.95 -1.28
CA SER A 12 -8.51 -4.74 -2.41
C SER A 12 -8.11 -3.27 -2.53
N SER A 13 -6.95 -3.00 -3.14
CA SER A 13 -6.56 -1.64 -3.54
C SER A 13 -7.57 -1.04 -4.54
N TRP A 14 -8.19 -1.87 -5.37
CA TRP A 14 -9.25 -1.46 -6.30
C TRP A 14 -10.48 -0.92 -5.58
N ASP A 15 -10.91 -1.55 -4.48
CA ASP A 15 -12.06 -1.08 -3.69
C ASP A 15 -11.79 0.29 -3.07
N ILE A 16 -10.56 0.50 -2.59
CA ILE A 16 -10.10 1.79 -2.07
C ILE A 16 -10.07 2.84 -3.20
N MET A 17 -9.48 2.52 -4.35
CA MET A 17 -9.37 3.45 -5.48
C MET A 17 -10.72 3.77 -6.13
N ALA A 18 -11.65 2.82 -6.15
CA ALA A 18 -13.02 3.02 -6.61
C ALA A 18 -13.89 3.78 -5.59
N GLY A 19 -13.43 3.91 -4.35
CA GLY A 19 -14.16 4.55 -3.25
C GLY A 19 -15.30 3.70 -2.68
N SER A 20 -15.37 2.41 -3.02
CA SER A 20 -16.34 1.46 -2.43
C SER A 20 -16.01 1.18 -0.96
N VAL A 21 -14.72 1.25 -0.60
CA VAL A 21 -14.24 1.19 0.78
C VAL A 21 -13.46 2.46 1.10
N LYS A 22 -13.75 3.07 2.25
CA LYS A 22 -12.99 4.24 2.73
C LYS A 22 -11.78 3.78 3.54
N PRO A 23 -10.61 4.43 3.39
CA PRO A 23 -9.48 4.17 4.27
C PRO A 23 -9.83 4.37 5.74
N ALA A 24 -9.36 3.45 6.59
CA ALA A 24 -9.44 3.60 8.04
C ALA A 24 -8.36 4.58 8.56
N GLU A 25 -8.35 4.84 9.86
CA GLU A 25 -7.33 5.68 10.48
C GLU A 25 -5.91 5.09 10.35
N ASN A 26 -5.77 3.78 10.54
CA ASN A 26 -4.51 3.05 10.40
C ASN A 26 -4.64 2.03 9.27
N VAL A 27 -3.74 2.08 8.30
CA VAL A 27 -3.80 1.23 7.12
C VAL A 27 -2.44 0.59 6.86
N LEU A 28 -2.46 -0.72 6.65
CA LEU A 28 -1.34 -1.47 6.08
C LEU A 28 -1.72 -1.83 4.65
N LEU A 29 -0.98 -1.31 3.67
CA LEU A 29 -1.11 -1.70 2.27
C LEU A 29 -0.01 -2.69 1.93
N TYR A 30 -0.39 -3.91 1.58
CA TYR A 30 0.55 -4.93 1.12
C TYR A 30 0.66 -4.92 -0.41
N ASP A 31 1.86 -4.66 -0.93
CA ASP A 31 2.13 -4.62 -2.37
C ASP A 31 3.22 -5.64 -2.78
N ASP A 32 2.77 -6.67 -3.51
CA ASP A 32 3.59 -7.71 -4.16
C ASP A 32 3.66 -7.48 -5.69
N ASN A 33 3.20 -6.33 -6.18
CA ASN A 33 3.17 -6.00 -7.61
C ASN A 33 4.18 -4.91 -7.99
N GLY A 34 4.32 -3.85 -7.18
CA GLY A 34 5.34 -2.83 -7.40
C GLY A 34 5.05 -1.81 -8.51
N GLY A 35 3.83 -1.83 -9.06
CA GLY A 35 3.37 -0.93 -10.13
C GLY A 35 2.43 0.19 -9.65
N HIS A 36 1.87 0.93 -10.61
CA HIS A 36 0.99 2.08 -10.35
C HIS A 36 -0.24 1.74 -9.51
N GLN A 37 -0.73 0.51 -9.56
CA GLN A 37 -1.89 0.09 -8.76
C GLN A 37 -1.60 0.17 -7.25
N GLY A 38 -0.42 -0.26 -6.81
CA GLY A 38 0.00 -0.17 -5.40
C GLY A 38 0.33 1.27 -5.02
N MET A 39 1.09 1.97 -5.86
CA MET A 39 1.54 3.34 -5.60
C MET A 39 0.40 4.35 -5.58
N GLY A 40 -0.56 4.24 -6.50
CA GLY A 40 -1.75 5.11 -6.54
C GLY A 40 -2.67 4.86 -5.36
N ALA A 41 -2.89 3.61 -4.96
CA ALA A 41 -3.67 3.29 -3.77
C ALA A 41 -2.99 3.84 -2.50
N ALA A 42 -1.67 3.67 -2.37
CA ALA A 42 -0.90 4.23 -1.26
C ALA A 42 -1.02 5.76 -1.19
N GLU A 43 -0.89 6.45 -2.31
CA GLU A 43 -1.03 7.91 -2.37
C GLU A 43 -2.43 8.36 -1.95
N LEU A 44 -3.47 7.69 -2.45
CA LEU A 44 -4.86 8.00 -2.09
C LEU A 44 -5.11 7.80 -0.59
N ILE A 45 -4.66 6.67 -0.03
CA ILE A 45 -4.79 6.36 1.40
C ILE A 45 -4.03 7.41 2.24
N ALA A 46 -2.80 7.74 1.86
CA ALA A 46 -2.01 8.74 2.58
C ALA A 46 -2.68 10.13 2.53
N ASN A 47 -3.23 10.51 1.37
CA ASN A 47 -3.92 11.79 1.19
C ASN A 47 -5.27 11.87 1.92
N SER A 48 -5.88 10.74 2.29
CA SER A 48 -7.06 10.74 3.16
C SER A 48 -6.74 11.08 4.61
N GLY A 49 -5.45 11.21 4.98
CA GLY A 49 -4.98 11.46 6.34
C GLY A 49 -4.78 10.20 7.18
N ALA A 50 -4.85 9.01 6.57
CA ALA A 50 -4.59 7.77 7.27
C ALA A 50 -3.10 7.61 7.61
N ARG A 51 -2.80 6.99 8.74
CA ARG A 51 -1.45 6.50 9.06
C ARG A 51 -1.20 5.24 8.22
N LEU A 52 -0.44 5.42 7.15
CA LEU A 52 -0.15 4.36 6.18
C LEU A 52 1.22 3.72 6.40
N GLU A 53 1.24 2.39 6.40
CA GLU A 53 2.42 1.58 6.16
C GLU A 53 2.28 0.83 4.83
N LEU A 54 3.22 1.06 3.90
CA LEU A 54 3.37 0.29 2.67
C LEU A 54 4.34 -0.87 2.91
N VAL A 55 3.84 -2.09 2.83
CA VAL A 55 4.62 -3.31 3.08
C VAL A 55 4.82 -4.05 1.76
N SER A 56 6.04 -4.46 1.47
CA SER A 56 6.36 -5.28 0.30
C SER A 56 7.26 -6.46 0.69
N PRO A 57 7.02 -7.66 0.14
CA PRO A 57 7.92 -8.79 0.36
C PRO A 57 9.22 -8.67 -0.43
N GLU A 58 9.29 -7.72 -1.36
CA GLU A 58 10.40 -7.58 -2.29
C GLU A 58 11.56 -6.76 -1.70
N ARG A 59 12.71 -6.86 -2.37
CA ARG A 59 13.91 -6.09 -2.02
C ARG A 59 13.76 -4.58 -2.23
N PHE A 60 12.85 -4.18 -3.12
CA PHE A 60 12.50 -2.80 -3.42
C PHE A 60 10.98 -2.70 -3.48
N PHE A 61 10.42 -1.61 -2.94
CA PHE A 61 9.07 -1.20 -3.29
C PHE A 61 9.10 -0.45 -4.63
N ALA A 62 7.98 -0.41 -5.34
CA ALA A 62 7.84 0.33 -6.59
C ALA A 62 8.88 0.04 -7.70
N PRO A 63 9.41 -1.19 -7.89
CA PRO A 63 10.46 -1.46 -8.87
C PRO A 63 10.08 -1.13 -10.32
N GLU A 64 8.78 -1.11 -10.64
CA GLU A 64 8.27 -0.81 -11.98
C GLU A 64 8.09 0.71 -12.22
N MET A 65 8.36 1.56 -11.23
CA MET A 65 8.21 3.01 -11.35
C MET A 65 9.47 3.65 -11.92
N GLY A 66 9.33 4.23 -13.12
CA GLY A 66 10.35 5.11 -13.68
C GLY A 66 10.53 6.38 -12.83
N GLY A 67 11.73 6.99 -12.88
CA GLY A 67 12.09 8.12 -12.02
C GLY A 67 11.12 9.31 -12.05
N MET A 68 10.55 9.63 -13.22
CA MET A 68 9.56 10.72 -13.34
C MET A 68 8.26 10.45 -12.58
N ASN A 69 7.83 9.18 -12.52
CA ASN A 69 6.61 8.77 -11.81
C ASN A 69 6.88 8.50 -10.33
N HIS A 70 8.07 8.03 -10.00
CA HIS A 70 8.44 7.73 -8.61
C HIS A 70 8.53 9.00 -7.74
N VAL A 71 9.09 10.08 -8.28
CA VAL A 71 9.28 11.35 -7.56
C VAL A 71 7.98 11.93 -6.95
N PRO A 72 6.87 12.10 -7.70
CA PRO A 72 5.64 12.63 -7.13
C PRO A 72 5.06 11.75 -6.01
N TYR A 73 5.06 10.42 -6.19
CA TYR A 73 4.61 9.52 -5.12
C TYR A 73 5.45 9.65 -3.85
N MET A 74 6.78 9.72 -4.01
CA MET A 74 7.65 9.87 -2.85
C MET A 74 7.48 11.19 -2.13
N ARG A 75 7.20 12.27 -2.87
CA ARG A 75 6.84 13.55 -2.26
C ARG A 75 5.59 13.39 -1.39
N ALA A 76 4.52 12.81 -1.93
CA ALA A 76 3.30 12.56 -1.18
C ALA A 76 3.57 11.68 0.06
N PHE A 77 4.34 10.60 -0.08
CA PHE A 77 4.66 9.69 1.02
C PHE A 77 5.43 10.40 2.14
N GLN A 78 6.43 11.21 1.79
CA GLN A 78 7.22 11.97 2.77
C GLN A 78 6.39 13.04 3.46
N GLU A 79 5.57 13.80 2.72
CA GLU A 79 4.70 14.83 3.29
C GLU A 79 3.64 14.26 4.24
N LYS A 80 3.19 13.02 4.00
CA LYS A 80 2.19 12.32 4.82
C LYS A 80 2.78 11.37 5.86
N GLY A 81 4.10 11.22 5.91
CA GLY A 81 4.77 10.34 6.87
C GLY A 81 4.47 8.84 6.65
N VAL A 82 4.35 8.41 5.40
CA VAL A 82 4.17 6.99 5.05
C VAL A 82 5.39 6.19 5.46
N THR A 83 5.17 5.08 6.18
CA THR A 83 6.21 4.11 6.52
C THR A 83 6.34 3.11 5.38
N VAL A 84 7.57 2.77 4.98
CA VAL A 84 7.84 1.77 3.95
C VAL A 84 8.64 0.62 4.55
N THR A 85 8.08 -0.59 4.45
CA THR A 85 8.65 -1.81 5.00
C THR A 85 8.84 -2.83 3.89
N ILE A 86 10.08 -3.05 3.47
CA ILE A 86 10.47 -4.00 2.42
C ILE A 86 10.94 -5.33 3.02
N ASN A 87 11.22 -6.33 2.17
CA ASN A 87 11.66 -7.67 2.57
C ASN A 87 10.76 -8.33 3.63
N THR A 88 9.47 -7.98 3.65
CA THR A 88 8.53 -8.39 4.70
C THR A 88 7.26 -8.93 4.06
N ARG A 89 6.95 -10.20 4.34
CA ARG A 89 5.80 -10.90 3.74
C ARG A 89 4.63 -10.96 4.72
N LEU A 90 3.48 -10.43 4.32
CA LEU A 90 2.21 -10.66 5.01
C LEU A 90 1.81 -12.13 4.82
N ARG A 91 1.67 -12.86 5.92
CA ARG A 91 1.28 -14.28 5.91
C ARG A 91 -0.19 -14.49 6.22
N SER A 92 -0.73 -13.72 7.15
CA SER A 92 -2.07 -13.96 7.67
C SER A 92 -2.61 -12.75 8.42
N VAL A 93 -3.94 -12.58 8.45
CA VAL A 93 -4.63 -11.50 9.19
C VAL A 93 -5.56 -12.09 10.24
N ARG A 94 -5.63 -11.48 11.42
CA ARG A 94 -6.43 -11.93 12.57
C ARG A 94 -7.08 -10.72 13.25
N ARG A 95 -8.12 -10.97 14.04
CA ARG A 95 -8.78 -9.96 14.91
C ARG A 95 -8.13 -9.92 16.28
#